data_AF-A0A8I0H9Z1-F1
#
_entry.id   AF-A0A8I0H9Z1-F1
#
_cell.length_a   1.000
_cell.length_b   1.000
_cell.length_c   1.000
_cell.angle_alpha   90.00
_cell.angle_beta   90.00
_cell.angle_gamma   90.00
#
_symmetry.space_group_name_H-M   'P 1'
#
loop_
_entity.id
_entity.type
_entity.pdbx_description
1 polymer ?
#
loop_
_entity_poly.entity_id
_entity_poly.type
_entity_poly.pdbx_seq_one_letter_code
_entity_poly.pdbx_strand_id
1 'polypeptide(L)' 'GPISGEVKATTVDAETMVAEGEAIYALDPKHMVVKIPMTAEGLKAIKALSAKGIPTNCTLVFSANQALLAARAGATYVSP' A
#
# COMPACT_ATOMS: atom_id res chain seq x y z
N GLY A 1 6.41 -17.24 -0.26
CA GLY A 1 5.93 -16.26 -1.25
C GLY A 1 5.60 -14.97 -0.55
N PRO A 2 5.24 -13.88 -1.26
CA PRO A 2 4.85 -12.63 -0.62
C PRO A 2 3.55 -12.80 0.19
N ILE A 3 3.46 -12.12 1.32
CA ILE A 3 2.29 -12.08 2.21
C ILE A 3 1.81 -10.64 2.27
N SER A 4 0.52 -10.40 2.07
CA SER A 4 -0.06 -9.05 2.14
C SER A 4 -0.64 -8.78 3.53
N GLY A 5 -0.06 -7.84 4.27
CA GLY A 5 -0.62 -7.32 5.52
C GLY A 5 -1.34 -6.00 5.27
N GLU A 6 -2.62 -5.90 5.63
CA GLU A 6 -3.45 -4.74 5.33
C GLU A 6 -3.48 -3.74 6.49
N VAL A 7 -3.41 -2.45 6.15
CA VAL A 7 -3.64 -1.36 7.11
C VAL A 7 -5.08 -1.42 7.63
N LYS A 8 -5.36 -0.79 8.79
CA LYS A 8 -6.72 -0.88 9.36
C LYS A 8 -7.72 -0.16 8.46
N ALA A 9 -8.89 -0.75 8.30
CA ALA A 9 -9.99 -0.15 7.53
C ALA A 9 -10.50 1.18 8.10
N THR A 10 -10.25 1.46 9.39
CA THR A 10 -10.65 2.71 10.07
C THR A 10 -9.61 3.83 9.91
N THR A 11 -8.42 3.54 9.39
CA THR A 11 -7.38 4.54 9.13
C THR A 11 -7.70 5.27 7.84
N VAL A 12 -7.77 6.60 7.87
CA VAL A 12 -8.23 7.42 6.72
C VAL A 12 -7.18 8.42 6.22
N ASP A 13 -6.13 8.68 6.98
CA ASP A 13 -5.04 9.60 6.63
C ASP A 13 -3.75 8.86 6.21
N ALA A 14 -2.98 9.48 5.33
CA ALA A 14 -1.77 8.85 4.77
C ALA A 14 -0.68 8.64 5.81
N GLU A 15 -0.49 9.55 6.76
CA GLU A 15 0.58 9.49 7.75
C GLU A 15 0.44 8.26 8.65
N THR A 16 -0.77 8.03 9.16
CA THR A 16 -1.09 6.86 9.97
C THR A 16 -0.98 5.57 9.15
N MET A 17 -1.43 5.56 7.88
CA MET A 17 -1.26 4.39 7.00
C MET A 17 0.22 4.05 6.76
N VAL A 18 1.09 5.06 6.64
CA VAL A 18 2.53 4.85 6.50
C VAL A 18 3.11 4.23 7.77
N ALA A 19 2.78 4.75 8.94
CA ALA A 19 3.25 4.20 10.22
C ALA A 19 2.76 2.74 10.42
N GLU A 20 1.51 2.45 10.11
CA GLU A 20 0.98 1.08 10.14
C GLU A 20 1.68 0.19 9.12
N GLY A 21 1.92 0.69 7.91
CA GLY A 21 2.63 -0.03 6.86
C GLY A 21 4.06 -0.39 7.23
N GLU A 22 4.80 0.52 7.86
CA GLU A 22 6.15 0.26 8.37
C GLU A 22 6.15 -0.80 9.46
N ALA A 23 5.20 -0.72 10.39
CA ALA A 23 5.05 -1.71 11.45
C ALA A 23 4.72 -3.11 10.88
N ILE A 24 3.82 -3.17 9.89
CA ILE A 24 3.48 -4.41 9.18
C ILE A 24 4.72 -4.99 8.49
N TYR A 25 5.44 -4.17 7.72
CA TYR A 25 6.63 -4.61 6.99
C TYR A 25 7.73 -5.13 7.93
N ALA A 26 7.90 -4.49 9.09
CA ALA A 26 8.89 -4.87 10.09
C ALA A 26 8.67 -6.29 10.68
N LEU A 27 7.47 -6.86 10.57
CA LEU A 27 7.18 -8.22 11.04
C LEU A 27 7.98 -9.29 10.28
N ASP A 28 8.11 -9.13 8.96
CA ASP A 28 8.93 -10.00 8.11
C ASP A 28 9.31 -9.26 6.80
N PRO A 29 10.38 -8.44 6.82
CA PRO A 29 10.78 -7.63 5.66
C PRO A 29 11.08 -8.45 4.40
N LYS A 30 11.34 -9.76 4.53
CA LYS A 30 11.65 -10.63 3.39
C LYS A 30 10.41 -11.02 2.60
N HIS A 31 9.25 -11.12 3.25
CA HIS A 31 8.04 -11.63 2.62
C HIS A 31 6.86 -10.66 2.69
N MET A 32 6.89 -9.66 3.56
CA MET A 32 5.73 -8.81 3.80
C MET A 32 5.57 -7.71 2.74
N VAL A 33 4.33 -7.52 2.30
CA VAL A 33 3.88 -6.48 1.38
C VAL A 33 2.75 -5.72 2.05
N VAL A 34 2.84 -4.39 2.07
CA VAL A 34 1.83 -3.57 2.75
C VAL A 34 0.64 -3.36 1.82
N LYS A 35 -0.53 -3.84 2.22
CA LYS A 35 -1.77 -3.71 1.46
C LYS A 35 -2.51 -2.45 1.87
N ILE A 36 -2.84 -1.60 0.88
CA ILE A 36 -3.41 -0.26 1.08
C ILE A 36 -4.62 -0.06 0.17
N PRO A 37 -5.76 0.46 0.68
CA PRO A 37 -6.95 0.71 -0.13
C PRO A 37 -6.74 1.84 -1.15
N MET A 38 -7.41 1.71 -2.30
CA MET A 38 -7.43 2.72 -3.36
C MET A 38 -8.22 3.97 -2.94
N THR A 39 -7.56 4.88 -2.24
CA THR A 39 -8.05 6.21 -1.89
C THR A 39 -6.98 7.27 -2.19
N ALA A 40 -7.33 8.56 -2.19
CA ALA A 40 -6.34 9.62 -2.38
C ALA A 40 -5.24 9.58 -1.31
N GLU A 41 -5.59 9.34 -0.05
CA GLU A 41 -4.65 9.18 1.05
C GLU A 41 -3.86 7.87 0.94
N GLY A 42 -4.50 6.79 0.50
CA GLY A 42 -3.84 5.52 0.21
C GLY A 42 -2.76 5.66 -0.87
N LEU A 43 -3.01 6.41 -1.94
CA LEU A 43 -2.01 6.70 -2.98
C LEU A 43 -0.82 7.51 -2.44
N LYS A 44 -1.06 8.46 -1.54
CA LYS A 44 0.01 9.20 -0.85
C LYS A 44 0.85 8.25 0.04
N ALA A 45 0.20 7.37 0.78
CA ALA A 45 0.88 6.38 1.63
C ALA A 45 1.70 5.40 0.79
N ILE A 46 1.16 4.89 -0.31
CA ILE A 46 1.88 4.04 -1.28
C ILE A 46 3.15 4.74 -1.77
N LYS A 47 3.04 6.02 -2.17
CA LYS A 47 4.20 6.80 -2.62
C LYS A 47 5.27 6.93 -1.55
N ALA A 48 4.87 7.22 -0.31
CA ALA A 48 5.81 7.37 0.80
C ALA A 48 6.50 6.04 1.16
N LEU A 49 5.78 4.93 1.18
CA LEU A 49 6.33 3.59 1.46
C LEU A 49 7.23 3.09 0.32
N SER A 50 6.82 3.31 -0.93
CA SER A 50 7.61 2.97 -2.12
C SER A 50 8.94 3.73 -2.14
N ALA A 51 8.95 5.02 -1.76
CA ALA A 51 10.18 5.80 -1.61
C ALA A 51 11.13 5.25 -0.52
N LYS A 52 10.61 4.48 0.44
CA LYS A 52 11.38 3.78 1.48
C LYS A 52 11.79 2.35 1.06
N GLY A 53 11.46 1.94 -0.16
CA GLY A 53 11.72 0.58 -0.67
C GLY A 53 10.77 -0.48 -0.10
N ILE A 54 9.67 -0.09 0.54
CA ILE A 54 8.69 -1.02 1.10
C ILE A 54 7.69 -1.42 0.00
N PRO A 55 7.56 -2.70 -0.33
CA PRO A 55 6.64 -3.15 -1.38
C PRO A 55 5.19 -2.99 -0.91
N THR A 56 4.33 -2.54 -1.83
CA THR A 56 2.92 -2.27 -1.54
C THR A 56 1.98 -2.98 -2.52
N ASN A 57 0.80 -3.37 -2.03
CA ASN A 57 -0.28 -3.95 -2.81
C ASN A 57 -1.51 -3.04 -2.72
N CYS A 58 -1.87 -2.37 -3.81
CA CYS A 58 -3.05 -1.51 -3.81
C CYS A 58 -4.32 -2.34 -4.05
N THR A 59 -5.31 -2.25 -3.16
CA THR A 59 -6.56 -3.03 -3.20
C THR A 59 -7.78 -2.16 -3.44
N LEU A 60 -8.94 -2.77 -3.72
CA LEU A 60 -10.19 -2.09 -4.05
C LEU A 60 -10.10 -1.28 -5.35
N VAL A 61 -9.46 -1.86 -6.37
CA VAL A 61 -9.18 -1.21 -7.65
C VAL A 61 -10.21 -1.62 -8.70
N PHE A 62 -11.30 -0.86 -8.79
CA PHE A 62 -12.45 -1.20 -9.65
C PHE A 62 -12.36 -0.68 -11.09
N SER A 63 -11.24 -0.03 -11.47
CA SER A 63 -11.06 0.53 -12.82
C SER A 63 -9.60 0.54 -13.26
N ALA A 64 -9.37 0.54 -14.58
CA ALA A 64 -8.04 0.66 -15.16
C ALA A 64 -7.34 1.97 -14.77
N ASN A 65 -8.09 3.07 -14.66
CA ASN A 65 -7.54 4.36 -14.24
C ASN A 65 -7.02 4.32 -12.80
N GLN A 66 -7.74 3.65 -11.90
CA GLN A 66 -7.26 3.42 -10.53
C GLN A 66 -5.98 2.59 -10.55
N ALA A 67 -5.92 1.49 -11.32
CA ALA A 67 -4.71 0.68 -11.45
C ALA A 67 -3.50 1.51 -11.96
N LEU A 68 -3.73 2.38 -12.94
CA LEU A 68 -2.69 3.30 -13.45
C LEU A 68 -2.22 4.27 -12.37
N LEU A 69 -3.13 4.84 -11.57
CA LEU A 69 -2.78 5.73 -10.46
C LEU A 69 -1.96 5.00 -9.38
N ALA A 70 -2.34 3.78 -9.01
CA ALA A 70 -1.56 2.96 -8.07
C ALA A 70 -0.15 2.67 -8.59
N ALA A 71 -0.02 2.27 -9.86
CA ALA A 71 1.28 2.03 -10.49
C ALA A 71 2.13 3.31 -10.51
N ARG A 72 1.52 4.47 -10.80
CA ARG A 72 2.21 5.78 -10.79
C ARG A 72 2.62 6.23 -9.39
N ALA A 73 1.87 5.85 -8.36
CA ALA A 73 2.24 6.06 -6.97
C ALA A 73 3.40 5.15 -6.52
N GLY A 74 3.72 4.09 -7.28
CA GLY A 74 4.82 3.17 -6.98
C GLY A 74 4.37 1.87 -6.33
N ALA A 75 3.11 1.47 -6.51
CA ALA A 75 2.61 0.18 -6.05
C ALA A 75 3.35 -0.98 -6.73
N THR A 76 3.76 -1.99 -5.96
CA THR A 76 4.41 -3.21 -6.46
C THR A 76 3.38 -4.16 -7.06
N TYR A 77 2.20 -4.22 -6.44
CA TYR A 77 1.07 -5.03 -6.86
C TYR A 77 -0.21 -4.20 -6.90
N VAL A 78 -1.14 -4.63 -7.73
CA VAL A 78 -2.49 -4.10 -7.81
C VAL A 78 -3.46 -5.28 -7.72
N SER A 79 -4.41 -5.19 -6.80
CA SER A 79 -5.50 -6.15 -6.60
C SER A 79 -6.81 -5.51 -7.11
N PRO A 80 -7.21 -5.81 -8.37
CA PRO A 80 -8.45 -5.31 -8.96
C PRO A 80 -9.71 -5.89 -8.31
#